data_AF-X0WZU3-F1
#
_entry.id   AF-X0WZU3-F1
#
_cell.length_a   1.000
_cell.length_b   1.000
_cell.length_c   1.000
_cell.angle_alpha   90.00
_cell.angle_beta   90.00
_cell.angle_gamma   90.00
#
_symmetry.space_group_name_H-M   'P 1'
#
loop_
_entity.id
_entity.type
_entity.pdbx_description
1 polymer ?
#
loop_
_entity_poly.entity_id
_entity_poly.type
_entity_poly.pdbx_seq_one_letter_code
_entity_poly.pdbx_strand_id
1 'polypeptide(L)'
;DSPELIPLLLGDENYYKTVLPSFVLEMDISTLRRNVALALGNIRDPIAVPALVKSLSYSEPKVRSYAAWALGRIGDKKARDALTQLLNSEIDSEVQGEIKVALQKCSKLA
;
A
#
# COMPACT_ATOMS: atom_id res chain seq x y z
N ASP A 1 1.77 -10.32 -12.51
CA ASP A 1 2.38 -10.66 -11.20
C ASP A 1 2.70 -9.43 -10.37
N SER A 2 3.12 -9.59 -9.11
CA SER A 2 3.46 -8.50 -8.18
C SER A 2 4.44 -7.46 -8.75
N PRO A 3 5.51 -7.84 -9.48
CA PRO A 3 6.48 -6.88 -9.99
C PRO A 3 5.90 -5.85 -10.97
N GLU A 4 4.93 -6.24 -11.80
CA GLU A 4 4.31 -5.37 -12.81
C GLU A 4 3.40 -4.30 -12.17
N LEU A 5 2.92 -4.56 -10.95
CA LEU A 5 2.05 -3.66 -10.21
C LEU A 5 2.82 -2.59 -9.42
N ILE A 6 4.08 -2.84 -9.06
CA ILE A 6 4.90 -1.91 -8.26
C ILE A 6 5.03 -0.54 -8.95
N PRO A 7 5.34 -0.45 -10.25
CA PRO A 7 5.40 0.85 -10.94
C PRO A 7 4.06 1.61 -10.93
N LEU A 8 2.93 0.92 -10.98
CA LEU A 8 1.61 1.56 -10.91
C LEU A 8 1.33 2.16 -9.52
N LEU A 9 1.87 1.56 -8.46
CA LEU A 9 1.77 2.08 -7.10
C LEU A 9 2.64 3.34 -6.92
N LEU A 10 3.87 3.32 -7.44
CA LEU A 10 4.90 4.33 -7.17
C LEU A 10 5.04 5.41 -8.25
N GLY A 11 4.39 5.23 -9.40
CA GLY A 11 4.47 6.10 -10.56
C GLY A 11 4.12 7.56 -10.24
N ASP A 12 4.69 8.45 -11.03
CA ASP A 12 4.34 9.86 -11.08
C ASP A 12 3.45 10.16 -12.29
N GLU A 13 3.00 11.40 -12.41
CA GLU A 13 2.12 11.84 -13.50
C GLU A 13 2.70 11.55 -14.89
N ASN A 14 4.02 11.69 -15.06
CA ASN A 14 4.70 11.46 -16.34
C ASN A 14 4.72 9.96 -16.69
N TYR A 15 5.01 9.11 -15.70
CA TYR A 15 4.92 7.67 -15.86
C TYR A 15 3.51 7.26 -16.28
N TYR A 16 2.49 7.77 -15.59
CA TYR A 16 1.10 7.45 -15.89
C TYR A 16 0.69 7.88 -17.30
N LYS A 17 1.07 9.10 -17.74
CA LYS A 17 0.82 9.56 -19.12
C LYS A 17 1.45 8.68 -20.19
N THR A 18 2.53 7.96 -19.84
CA THR A 18 3.27 7.12 -20.78
C THR A 18 2.67 5.72 -20.89
N VAL A 19 2.19 5.15 -19.77
CA VAL A 19 1.81 3.73 -19.72
C VAL A 19 0.30 3.50 -19.60
N LEU A 20 -0.46 4.53 -19.20
CA LEU A 20 -1.90 4.42 -19.02
C LEU A 20 -2.65 5.07 -20.17
N PRO A 21 -3.76 4.46 -20.62
CA PRO A 21 -4.66 5.11 -21.56
C PRO A 21 -5.32 6.33 -20.90
N SER A 22 -5.68 7.31 -21.72
CA SER A 22 -6.19 8.62 -21.28
C SER A 22 -7.38 8.55 -20.32
N PHE A 23 -8.29 7.58 -20.49
CA PHE A 23 -9.44 7.41 -19.60
C PHE A 23 -9.04 7.08 -18.15
N VAL A 24 -7.87 6.48 -17.91
CA VAL A 24 -7.36 6.23 -16.55
C VAL A 24 -6.77 7.49 -15.94
N LEU A 25 -6.27 8.41 -16.76
CA LEU A 25 -5.79 9.72 -16.31
C LEU A 25 -6.94 10.64 -15.90
N GLU A 26 -8.14 10.38 -16.41
CA GLU A 26 -9.38 11.02 -15.94
C GLU A 26 -9.85 10.48 -14.58
N MET A 27 -9.34 9.32 -14.16
CA MET A 27 -9.58 8.78 -12.81
C MET A 27 -8.65 9.44 -11.79
N ASP A 28 -9.14 9.56 -10.55
CA ASP A 28 -8.29 9.96 -9.43
C ASP A 28 -7.16 8.95 -9.21
N ILE A 29 -5.91 9.42 -9.29
CA ILE A 29 -4.73 8.59 -9.14
C ILE A 29 -4.66 7.89 -7.78
N SER A 30 -5.26 8.47 -6.74
CA SER A 30 -5.37 7.84 -5.43
C SER A 30 -6.21 6.55 -5.50
N THR A 31 -7.21 6.51 -6.38
CA THR A 31 -8.05 5.34 -6.62
C THR A 31 -7.28 4.25 -7.36
N LEU A 32 -6.41 4.61 -8.30
CA LEU A 32 -5.51 3.63 -8.90
C LEU A 32 -4.57 3.04 -7.84
N ARG A 33 -3.87 3.89 -7.08
CA ARG A 33 -2.88 3.45 -6.08
C ARG A 33 -3.49 2.54 -5.01
N ARG A 34 -4.66 2.88 -4.46
CA ARG A 34 -5.32 2.01 -3.47
C ARG A 34 -5.70 0.65 -4.06
N ASN A 35 -6.15 0.59 -5.30
CA ASN A 35 -6.51 -0.65 -5.98
C ASN A 35 -5.26 -1.51 -6.25
N VAL A 36 -4.14 -0.88 -6.59
CA VAL A 36 -2.85 -1.56 -6.74
C VAL A 36 -2.37 -2.12 -5.39
N ALA A 37 -2.46 -1.35 -4.30
CA ALA A 37 -2.12 -1.83 -2.97
C ALA A 37 -3.00 -3.03 -2.55
N LEU A 38 -4.31 -2.97 -2.83
CA LEU A 38 -5.23 -4.10 -2.63
C LEU A 38 -4.78 -5.35 -3.41
N ALA A 39 -4.46 -5.20 -4.68
CA ALA A 39 -4.00 -6.30 -5.53
C ALA A 39 -2.70 -6.93 -4.99
N LEU A 40 -1.72 -6.10 -4.62
CA LEU A 40 -0.47 -6.58 -4.01
C LEU A 40 -0.70 -7.33 -2.70
N GLY A 41 -1.60 -6.86 -1.84
CA GLY A 41 -1.97 -7.56 -0.61
C GLY A 41 -2.75 -8.86 -0.83
N ASN A 42 -3.45 -9.00 -1.96
CA ASN A 42 -4.06 -10.26 -2.38
C ASN A 42 -3.01 -11.26 -2.88
N ILE A 43 -2.01 -10.79 -3.62
CA ILE A 43 -0.92 -11.64 -4.14
C ILE A 43 0.01 -12.11 -3.01
N ARG A 44 0.23 -11.28 -1.99
CA ARG A 44 1.04 -11.59 -0.79
C ARG A 44 2.51 -11.91 -1.07
N ASP A 45 3.04 -11.39 -2.17
CA ASP A 45 4.46 -11.54 -2.53
C ASP A 45 5.33 -10.54 -1.76
N PRO A 46 6.32 -11.00 -0.98
CA PRO A 46 7.23 -10.13 -0.24
C PRO A 46 8.00 -9.12 -1.10
N ILE A 47 8.14 -9.35 -2.41
CA ILE A 47 8.80 -8.38 -3.32
C ILE A 47 8.12 -7.01 -3.31
N ALA A 48 6.82 -6.97 -2.98
CA ALA A 48 6.02 -5.74 -2.92
C ALA A 48 6.25 -4.91 -1.66
N VAL A 49 6.85 -5.48 -0.61
CA VAL A 49 6.98 -4.82 0.71
C VAL A 49 7.65 -3.47 0.62
N PRO A 50 8.82 -3.28 -0.05
CA PRO A 50 9.44 -1.96 -0.13
C PRO A 50 8.55 -0.89 -0.77
N ALA A 51 7.78 -1.26 -1.80
CA ALA A 51 6.86 -0.36 -2.48
C ALA A 51 5.66 0.00 -1.60
N LEU A 52 5.09 -0.99 -0.91
CA LEU A 52 3.99 -0.78 0.03
C LEU A 52 4.42 0.09 1.22
N VAL A 53 5.64 -0.11 1.74
CA VAL A 53 6.21 0.73 2.80
C VAL A 53 6.33 2.19 2.34
N LYS A 54 6.80 2.42 1.11
CA LYS A 54 6.87 3.79 0.55
C LYS A 54 5.47 4.42 0.41
N SER A 55 4.44 3.65 0.07
CA SER A 55 3.08 4.17 -0.05
C SER A 55 2.41 4.55 1.28
N LEU A 56 2.99 4.15 2.42
CA LEU A 56 2.55 4.60 3.75
C LEU A 56 2.78 6.10 3.99
N SER A 57 3.54 6.78 3.12
CA SER A 57 3.79 8.22 3.21
C SER A 57 2.94 9.05 2.25
N TYR A 58 2.00 8.45 1.53
CA TYR A 58 1.11 9.21 0.65
C TYR A 58 0.13 10.08 1.43
N SER A 59 -0.21 11.24 0.86
CA SER A 59 -1.14 12.22 1.43
C SER A 59 -2.53 11.64 1.66
N GLU A 60 -2.96 10.71 0.80
CA GLU A 60 -4.32 10.18 0.82
C GLU A 60 -4.49 9.06 1.87
N PRO A 61 -5.34 9.25 2.90
CA PRO A 61 -5.52 8.26 3.97
C PRO A 61 -5.94 6.89 3.45
N LYS A 62 -6.79 6.85 2.42
CA LYS A 62 -7.21 5.59 1.79
C LYS A 62 -6.05 4.81 1.20
N VAL A 63 -5.07 5.47 0.59
CA VAL A 63 -3.91 4.76 0.03
C VAL A 63 -3.06 4.18 1.16
N ARG A 64 -2.82 4.96 2.24
CA ARG A 64 -2.11 4.49 3.43
C ARG A 64 -2.79 3.30 4.11
N SER A 65 -4.12 3.36 4.26
CA SER A 65 -4.93 2.27 4.83
C SER A 65 -4.79 0.96 4.04
N TYR A 66 -4.93 1.01 2.71
CA TYR A 66 -4.79 -0.19 1.88
C TYR A 66 -3.34 -0.71 1.82
N ALA A 67 -2.36 0.18 1.86
CA ALA A 67 -0.96 -0.21 1.98
C ALA A 67 -0.69 -0.93 3.32
N ALA A 68 -1.23 -0.41 4.42
CA ALA A 68 -1.14 -1.03 5.73
C ALA A 68 -1.82 -2.41 5.76
N TRP A 69 -3.03 -2.50 5.20
CA TRP A 69 -3.74 -3.77 5.03
C TRP A 69 -2.91 -4.79 4.26
N ALA A 70 -2.31 -4.39 3.13
CA ALA A 70 -1.50 -5.25 2.28
C ALA A 70 -0.24 -5.75 2.99
N LEU A 71 0.46 -4.87 3.72
CA LEU A 71 1.59 -5.24 4.57
C LEU A 71 1.18 -6.25 5.64
N GLY A 72 0.02 -6.05 6.27
CA GLY A 72 -0.56 -7.00 7.23
C GLY A 72 -0.87 -8.38 6.63
N ARG A 73 -1.23 -8.43 5.35
CA ARG A 73 -1.49 -9.68 4.61
C ARG A 73 -0.20 -10.42 4.25
N ILE A 74 0.86 -9.70 3.90
CA ILE A 74 2.18 -10.27 3.61
C ILE A 74 2.79 -10.82 4.90
N GLY A 75 2.76 -10.03 5.99
CA GLY A 75 3.06 -10.50 7.33
C GLY A 75 4.54 -10.70 7.66
N ASP A 76 5.48 -10.26 6.81
CA ASP A 76 6.90 -10.39 7.09
C ASP A 76 7.40 -9.40 8.17
N LYS A 77 8.63 -9.61 8.66
CA LYS A 77 9.22 -8.77 9.71
C LYS A 77 9.30 -7.30 9.28
N LYS A 78 9.67 -7.02 8.02
CA LYS A 78 9.82 -5.64 7.51
C LYS A 78 8.47 -4.93 7.45
N ALA A 79 7.41 -5.63 7.06
CA ALA A 79 6.04 -5.15 7.05
C ALA A 79 5.58 -4.80 8.46
N ARG A 80 5.85 -5.67 9.45
CA ARG A 80 5.51 -5.40 10.86
C ARG A 80 6.26 -4.18 11.41
N ASP A 81 7.55 -4.05 11.13
CA ASP A 81 8.37 -2.92 11.60
C ASP A 81 7.85 -1.60 10.99
N ALA A 82 7.54 -1.59 9.69
CA ALA A 82 6.99 -0.42 9.01
C ALA A 82 5.60 -0.02 9.53
N LEU A 83 4.71 -0.98 9.77
CA LEU A 83 3.40 -0.73 10.36
C LEU A 83 3.51 -0.16 11.78
N THR A 84 4.45 -0.68 12.58
CA THR A 84 4.71 -0.17 13.93
C THR A 84 5.19 1.28 13.90
N GLN A 85 6.10 1.61 12.97
CA GLN A 85 6.58 2.97 12.79
C GLN A 85 5.46 3.91 12.35
N LEU A 86 4.63 3.51 11.37
CA LEU A 86 3.53 4.33 10.88
C LEU A 86 2.51 4.61 12.01
N LEU A 87 2.21 3.63 12.85
CA LEU A 87 1.25 3.81 13.96
C LEU A 87 1.64 4.95 14.92
N ASN A 88 2.94 5.22 15.08
CA ASN A 88 3.44 6.26 15.97
C ASN A 88 3.30 7.68 15.40
N SER A 89 3.16 7.81 14.07
CA SER A 89 3.09 9.11 13.37
C SER A 89 1.75 9.35 12.66
N GLU A 90 0.93 8.31 12.48
CA GLU A 90 -0.35 8.42 11.81
C GLU A 90 -1.36 9.22 12.65
N ILE A 91 -2.05 10.16 12.02
CA ILE A 91 -3.03 11.03 12.65
C ILE A 91 -4.46 10.64 12.28
N ASP A 92 -4.64 9.98 11.15
CA ASP A 92 -5.95 9.55 10.67
C ASP A 92 -6.43 8.32 11.45
N SER A 93 -7.57 8.45 12.12
CA SER A 93 -8.10 7.42 13.02
C SER A 93 -8.54 6.14 12.29
N GLU A 94 -9.01 6.25 11.04
CA GLU A 94 -9.37 5.11 10.21
C GLU A 94 -8.11 4.33 9.82
N VAL A 95 -7.06 5.04 9.40
CA VAL A 95 -5.77 4.44 9.06
C VAL A 95 -5.14 3.78 10.31
N GLN A 96 -5.17 4.43 11.47
CA GLN A 96 -4.73 3.83 12.74
C GLN A 96 -5.48 2.53 13.07
N GLY A 97 -6.79 2.49 12.82
CA GLY A 97 -7.62 1.29 12.98
C GLY A 97 -7.11 0.14 12.11
N GLU A 98 -6.87 0.40 10.82
CA GLU A 98 -6.37 -0.61 9.89
C GLU A 98 -4.95 -1.07 10.25
N ILE A 99 -4.05 -0.16 10.65
CA ILE A 99 -2.69 -0.53 11.07
C ILE A 99 -2.72 -1.50 12.27
N LYS A 100 -3.59 -1.24 13.26
CA LYS A 100 -3.74 -2.14 14.42
C LYS A 100 -4.23 -3.52 14.01
N VAL A 101 -5.22 -3.59 13.09
CA VAL A 101 -5.70 -4.86 12.53
C VAL A 101 -4.60 -5.57 11.74
N ALA A 102 -3.83 -4.84 10.93
CA ALA A 102 -2.71 -5.38 10.15
C ALA A 102 -1.63 -5.98 11.06
N LEU A 103 -1.25 -5.30 12.14
CA LEU A 103 -0.28 -5.79 13.12
C LEU A 103 -0.74 -7.09 13.82
N GLN A 104 -2.03 -7.20 14.14
CA GLN A 104 -2.62 -8.43 14.68
C GLN A 104 -2.61 -9.58 13.67
N LYS A 105 -2.68 -9.30 12.37
CA LYS A 105 -2.56 -10.33 11.33
C LYS A 105 -1.11 -10.79 11.18
N CYS A 106 -0.13 -9.87 11.23
CA CYS A 106 1.28 -10.22 11.21
C CYS A 106 1.68 -11.16 12.36
N SER A 107 1.11 -10.98 13.56
CA SER A 107 1.43 -11.85 14.71
C SER A 107 0.90 -13.28 14.59
N LYS A 108 -0.11 -13.52 13.75
CA LYS A 108 -0.68 -14.86 13.51
C LYS A 108 0.05 -15.65 12.42
N LEU A 109 0.92 -14.97 11.65
CA LEU A 109 1.65 -15.54 10.52
C LEU A 109 3.12 -15.88 10.85
N ALA A 110 3.57 -15.53 12.07
CA ALA A 110 4.93 -15.76 12.57
C ALA A 110 5.05 -17.07 13.35
#